data_AF-A0A3A5VUD0-F1
#
_entry.id   AF-A0A3A5VUD0-F1
#
_cell.length_a   1.000
_cell.length_b   1.000
_cell.length_c   1.000
_cell.angle_alpha   90.00
_cell.angle_beta   90.00
_cell.angle_gamma   90.00
#
_symmetry.space_group_name_H-M   'P 1'
#
loop_
_entity.id
_entity.type
_entity.pdbx_description
1 polymer ?
#
loop_
_entity_poly.entity_id
_entity_poly.type
_entity_poly.pdbx_seq_one_letter_code
_entity_poly.pdbx_strand_id
1 'polypeptide(L)'
;ITGLELAFLYRDSLSTASRMAKVINVPEDEMAKMDIEHAIGPWLIYAALGAPGYRGVLFGIDPLEKIGKIGLAIRKVLKRIGSATSFTLFKAILRRIWVRIIGRVATRAYVELLALPIFIIFNIIGMRYTMSEMRSRLVGHELTPKLIKQTFPEGLESITPGLKRAVLEGISERITAARYLHPNQIRVLELFDGDWDHNATISSTDQRRADRFIVALSAMSGKDSRRCKKMNKSISIRLGKQEVAMVKNEIFDAIHDLKEFDREWS
;
A
#
# COMPACT_ATOMS: atom_id res chain seq x y z
N ILE A 1 -16.85 -9.07 -17.65
CA ILE A 1 -15.85 -8.04 -18.00
C ILE A 1 -15.95 -7.83 -19.50
N THR A 2 -16.56 -6.73 -19.91
CA THR A 2 -16.72 -6.34 -21.31
C THR A 2 -15.40 -5.77 -21.82
N GLY A 3 -15.05 -5.92 -23.10
CA GLY A 3 -13.76 -5.45 -23.65
C GLY A 3 -13.45 -3.97 -23.36
N LEU A 4 -14.49 -3.15 -23.21
CA LEU A 4 -14.44 -1.74 -22.80
C LEU A 4 -13.89 -1.54 -21.38
N GLU A 5 -14.29 -2.37 -20.41
CA GLU A 5 -13.74 -2.34 -19.05
C GLU A 5 -12.26 -2.75 -19.05
N LEU A 6 -11.89 -3.69 -19.91
CA LEU A 6 -10.50 -4.14 -20.03
C LEU A 6 -9.62 -3.03 -20.61
N ALA A 7 -10.09 -2.35 -21.66
CA ALA A 7 -9.39 -1.21 -22.26
C ALA A 7 -9.25 -0.03 -21.28
N PHE A 8 -10.29 0.25 -20.49
CA PHE A 8 -10.24 1.29 -19.46
C PHE A 8 -9.23 0.94 -18.36
N LEU A 9 -9.30 -0.28 -17.82
CA LEU A 9 -8.33 -0.75 -16.82
C LEU A 9 -6.90 -0.73 -17.37
N TYR A 10 -6.72 -1.08 -18.64
CA TYR A 10 -5.42 -1.07 -19.32
C TYR A 10 -4.84 0.34 -19.41
N ARG A 11 -5.63 1.31 -19.88
CA ARG A 11 -5.21 2.71 -19.99
C ARG A 11 -4.87 3.33 -18.63
N ASP A 12 -5.72 3.12 -17.65
CA ASP A 12 -5.55 3.64 -16.28
C ASP A 12 -4.30 3.09 -15.61
N SER A 13 -4.09 1.79 -15.76
CA SER A 13 -2.89 1.07 -15.33
C SER A 13 -1.63 1.69 -15.95
N LEU A 14 -1.61 1.87 -17.27
CA LEU A 14 -0.46 2.42 -18.00
C LEU A 14 -0.10 3.84 -17.52
N SER A 15 -1.11 4.70 -17.37
CA SER A 15 -0.94 6.07 -16.89
C SER A 15 -0.33 6.13 -15.48
N THR A 16 -0.86 5.31 -14.57
CA THR A 16 -0.38 5.24 -13.18
C THR A 16 1.08 4.76 -13.11
N ALA A 17 1.42 3.73 -13.88
CA ALA A 17 2.78 3.19 -13.91
C ALA A 17 3.78 4.18 -14.52
N SER A 18 3.41 4.85 -15.62
CA SER A 18 4.25 5.85 -16.27
C SER A 18 4.53 7.06 -15.37
N ARG A 19 3.51 7.60 -14.69
CA ARG A 19 3.69 8.69 -13.71
C ARG A 19 4.67 8.29 -12.61
N MET A 20 4.57 7.06 -12.10
CA MET A 20 5.47 6.58 -11.06
C MET A 20 6.90 6.34 -11.54
N ALA A 21 7.09 5.82 -12.75
CA ALA A 21 8.42 5.68 -13.35
C ALA A 21 9.13 7.03 -13.51
N LYS A 22 8.39 8.09 -13.88
CA LYS A 22 8.91 9.47 -13.93
C LYS A 22 9.34 9.97 -12.55
N VAL A 23 8.54 9.73 -11.52
CA VAL A 23 8.89 10.12 -10.12
C VAL A 23 10.15 9.41 -9.62
N ILE A 24 10.47 8.23 -10.15
CA ILE A 24 11.64 7.42 -9.77
C ILE A 24 12.90 7.78 -10.60
N ASN A 25 12.84 8.76 -11.51
CA ASN A 25 13.95 9.12 -12.42
C ASN A 25 14.46 7.93 -13.25
N VAL A 26 13.56 7.08 -13.74
CA VAL A 26 13.93 6.02 -14.69
C VAL A 26 14.39 6.68 -16.01
N PRO A 27 15.55 6.30 -16.58
CA PRO A 27 16.07 6.90 -17.82
C PRO A 27 15.04 6.84 -18.96
N GLU A 28 14.73 7.99 -19.56
CA GLU A 28 13.70 8.11 -20.61
C GLU A 28 14.01 7.29 -21.86
N ASP A 29 15.29 7.01 -22.10
CA ASP A 29 15.78 6.21 -23.21
C ASP A 29 15.51 4.71 -23.05
N GLU A 30 15.38 4.20 -21.82
CA GLU A 30 14.87 2.85 -21.55
C GLU A 30 13.34 2.81 -21.66
N MET A 31 12.65 3.87 -21.25
CA MET A 31 11.18 3.95 -21.36
C MET A 31 10.69 4.03 -22.81
N ALA A 32 11.43 4.71 -23.69
CA ALA A 32 11.06 4.90 -25.10
C ALA A 32 11.28 3.67 -25.98
N LYS A 33 12.11 2.71 -25.55
CA LYS A 33 12.47 1.51 -26.34
C LYS A 33 11.49 0.34 -26.17
N MET A 34 10.50 0.45 -25.28
CA MET A 34 9.58 -0.65 -24.97
C MET A 34 8.22 -0.42 -25.65
N ASP A 35 7.78 -1.40 -26.43
CA ASP A 35 6.42 -1.42 -26.98
C ASP A 35 5.37 -1.41 -25.86
N ILE A 36 4.23 -0.74 -26.06
CA ILE A 36 3.25 -0.41 -25.00
C ILE A 36 2.74 -1.67 -24.28
N GLU A 37 2.55 -2.77 -25.02
CA GLU A 37 2.14 -4.07 -24.46
C GLU A 37 3.22 -4.73 -23.61
N HIS A 38 4.49 -4.53 -23.95
CA HIS A 38 5.64 -5.10 -23.25
C HIS A 38 6.19 -4.18 -22.14
N ALA A 39 5.79 -2.91 -22.13
CA ALA A 39 6.24 -1.89 -21.18
C ALA A 39 5.54 -1.99 -19.81
N ILE A 40 4.32 -2.54 -19.75
CA ILE A 40 3.52 -2.59 -18.51
C ILE A 40 4.21 -3.38 -17.41
N GLY A 41 4.66 -4.60 -17.70
CA GLY A 41 5.30 -5.47 -16.71
C GLY A 41 6.56 -4.80 -16.11
N PRO A 42 7.51 -4.37 -16.94
CA PRO A 42 8.69 -3.62 -16.52
C PRO A 42 8.33 -2.33 -15.75
N TRP A 43 7.40 -1.50 -16.23
CA TRP A 43 7.01 -0.27 -15.53
C TRP A 43 6.34 -0.54 -14.19
N LEU A 44 5.49 -1.57 -14.10
CA LEU A 44 4.93 -2.06 -12.84
C LEU A 44 6.02 -2.52 -11.87
N ILE A 45 7.01 -3.26 -12.38
CA ILE A 45 8.12 -3.77 -11.59
C ILE A 45 8.98 -2.61 -11.10
N TYR A 46 9.37 -1.68 -11.97
CA TYR A 46 10.17 -0.50 -11.62
C TYR A 46 9.44 0.42 -10.64
N ALA A 47 8.15 0.67 -10.86
CA ALA A 47 7.34 1.44 -9.93
C ALA A 47 7.11 0.73 -8.59
N ALA A 48 6.98 -0.60 -8.59
CA ALA A 48 6.97 -1.39 -7.36
C ALA A 48 8.34 -1.40 -6.66
N LEU A 49 9.44 -1.22 -7.39
CA LEU A 49 10.81 -1.17 -6.87
C LEU A 49 11.24 0.21 -6.37
N GLY A 50 10.66 1.31 -6.86
CA GLY A 50 11.15 2.68 -6.59
C GLY A 50 11.00 3.20 -5.15
N ALA A 51 10.29 2.48 -4.28
CA ALA A 51 10.37 2.68 -2.84
C ALA A 51 9.96 1.36 -2.15
N PRO A 52 10.91 0.43 -1.91
CA PRO A 52 10.58 -0.80 -1.20
C PRO A 52 10.26 -0.41 0.24
N GLY A 53 9.02 -0.61 0.69
CA GLY A 53 8.70 -0.31 2.07
C GLY A 53 9.57 -1.14 3.02
N TYR A 54 9.87 -0.53 4.16
CA TYR A 54 10.98 -0.97 4.99
C TYR A 54 10.50 -1.96 6.06
N ARG A 55 11.35 -2.95 6.37
CA ARG A 55 11.03 -4.03 7.32
C ARG A 55 12.12 -4.23 8.39
N GLY A 56 13.07 -3.30 8.50
CA GLY A 56 14.05 -3.22 9.58
C GLY A 56 13.75 -2.03 10.50
N VAL A 57 14.68 -1.70 11.39
CA VAL A 57 14.58 -0.52 12.26
C VAL A 57 14.87 0.76 11.48
N LEU A 58 13.92 1.70 11.45
CA LEU A 58 14.06 3.03 10.82
C LEU A 58 13.38 4.06 11.73
N PHE A 59 14.02 5.23 11.93
CA PHE A 59 13.55 6.26 12.87
C PHE A 59 13.30 5.71 14.30
N GLY A 60 14.09 4.73 14.74
CA GLY A 60 13.90 4.07 16.04
C GLY A 60 12.69 3.11 16.12
N ILE A 61 11.92 2.95 15.04
CA ILE A 61 10.74 2.07 15.00
C ILE A 61 11.13 0.72 14.38
N ASP A 62 10.97 -0.38 15.12
CA ASP A 62 11.08 -1.74 14.59
C ASP A 62 9.69 -2.32 14.27
N PRO A 63 9.33 -2.51 12.98
CA PRO A 63 8.05 -3.10 12.60
C PRO A 63 7.87 -4.53 13.10
N LEU A 64 8.98 -5.23 13.37
CA LEU A 64 8.99 -6.63 13.73
C LEU A 64 9.08 -6.85 15.24
N GLU A 65 9.14 -5.79 16.04
CA GLU A 65 9.26 -5.85 17.50
C GLU A 65 8.20 -6.78 18.12
N LYS A 66 6.95 -6.70 17.63
CA LYS A 66 5.80 -7.49 18.12
C LYS A 66 5.60 -8.81 17.35
N ILE A 67 6.62 -9.34 16.68
CA ILE A 67 6.59 -10.69 16.07
C ILE A 67 6.91 -11.76 17.12
N GLY A 68 5.97 -12.69 17.32
CA GLY A 68 6.25 -13.93 18.04
C GLY A 68 7.18 -14.88 17.26
N LYS A 69 7.95 -15.71 17.98
CA LYS A 69 8.97 -16.64 17.44
C LYS A 69 8.47 -17.51 16.26
N ILE A 70 7.24 -18.00 16.34
CA ILE A 70 6.59 -18.82 15.29
C ILE A 70 6.38 -18.01 14.00
N GLY A 71 5.97 -16.74 14.11
CA GLY A 71 5.78 -15.86 12.96
C GLY A 71 7.08 -15.58 12.22
N LEU A 72 8.20 -15.50 12.95
CA LEU A 72 9.54 -15.34 12.38
C LEU A 72 9.98 -16.61 11.63
N ALA A 73 9.68 -17.79 12.18
CA ALA A 73 9.99 -19.08 11.56
C ALA A 73 9.22 -19.30 10.24
N ILE A 74 7.90 -19.08 10.23
CA ILE A 74 7.07 -19.18 9.02
C ILE A 74 7.58 -18.22 7.94
N ARG A 75 7.97 -16.99 8.33
CA ARG A 75 8.55 -16.01 7.40
C ARG A 75 9.87 -16.48 6.81
N LYS A 76 10.78 -17.04 7.61
CA LYS A 76 12.05 -17.59 7.12
C LYS A 76 11.81 -18.69 6.07
N VAL A 77 10.80 -19.54 6.30
CA VAL A 77 10.38 -20.58 5.34
C VAL A 77 9.83 -19.95 4.06
N LEU A 78 8.87 -19.02 4.15
CA LEU A 78 8.29 -18.34 2.98
C LEU A 78 9.33 -17.56 2.17
N LYS A 79 10.29 -16.88 2.83
CA LYS A 79 11.37 -16.15 2.15
C LYS A 79 12.28 -17.10 1.37
N ARG A 80 12.53 -18.31 1.89
CA ARG A 80 13.32 -19.34 1.19
C ARG A 80 12.60 -19.95 -0.01
N ILE A 81 11.27 -19.96 -0.03
CA ILE A 81 10.51 -20.58 -1.12
C ILE A 81 10.69 -19.83 -2.45
N GLY A 82 10.98 -18.52 -2.42
CA GLY A 82 11.36 -17.74 -3.60
C GLY A 82 10.29 -17.63 -4.68
N SER A 83 10.17 -16.45 -5.29
CA SER A 83 9.20 -16.17 -6.36
C SER A 83 9.46 -17.04 -7.61
N ALA A 84 10.72 -17.35 -7.91
CA ALA A 84 11.12 -18.04 -9.15
C ALA A 84 10.77 -19.54 -9.14
N THR A 85 10.90 -20.22 -8.00
CA THR A 85 10.48 -21.63 -7.83
C THR A 85 8.96 -21.76 -7.87
N SER A 86 8.24 -20.69 -7.57
CA SER A 86 6.78 -20.71 -7.43
C SER A 86 6.09 -20.96 -8.76
N PHE A 87 6.55 -20.43 -9.89
CA PHE A 87 5.84 -20.60 -11.17
C PHE A 87 5.95 -22.02 -11.74
N THR A 88 7.14 -22.61 -11.73
CA THR A 88 7.38 -24.00 -12.18
C THR A 88 6.72 -25.00 -11.24
N LEU A 89 6.83 -24.80 -9.92
CA LEU A 89 6.12 -25.65 -8.94
C LEU A 89 4.60 -25.48 -9.04
N PHE A 90 4.10 -24.27 -9.22
CA PHE A 90 2.67 -23.99 -9.38
C PHE A 90 2.11 -24.67 -10.63
N LYS A 91 2.80 -24.56 -11.78
CA LYS A 91 2.42 -25.26 -13.03
C LYS A 91 2.46 -26.78 -12.85
N ALA A 92 3.43 -27.32 -12.12
CA ALA A 92 3.53 -28.74 -11.82
C ALA A 92 2.44 -29.23 -10.84
N ILE A 93 2.11 -28.43 -9.82
CA ILE A 93 1.05 -28.74 -8.84
C ILE A 93 -0.33 -28.66 -9.50
N LEU A 94 -0.62 -27.59 -10.24
CA LEU A 94 -1.84 -27.47 -11.05
C LEU A 94 -1.98 -28.67 -11.98
N ARG A 95 -0.92 -29.02 -12.71
CA ARG A 95 -0.92 -30.22 -13.57
C ARG A 95 -1.28 -31.47 -12.78
N ARG A 96 -0.67 -31.71 -11.62
CA ARG A 96 -0.98 -32.89 -10.78
C ARG A 96 -2.43 -32.89 -10.27
N ILE A 97 -2.96 -31.74 -9.90
CA ILE A 97 -4.35 -31.60 -9.45
C ILE A 97 -5.31 -31.87 -10.61
N TRP A 98 -5.07 -31.26 -11.77
CA TRP A 98 -5.90 -31.46 -12.97
C TRP A 98 -5.87 -32.90 -13.49
N VAL A 99 -4.70 -33.54 -13.52
CA VAL A 99 -4.56 -34.96 -13.89
C VAL A 99 -5.31 -35.86 -12.90
N ARG A 100 -5.38 -35.50 -11.62
CA ARG A 100 -6.16 -36.24 -10.62
C ARG A 100 -7.67 -36.01 -10.73
N ILE A 101 -8.11 -34.79 -11.05
CA ILE A 101 -9.53 -34.44 -11.10
C ILE A 101 -10.19 -34.94 -12.40
N ILE A 102 -9.52 -34.78 -13.54
CA ILE A 102 -10.11 -35.13 -14.86
C ILE A 102 -9.70 -36.56 -15.31
N GLY A 103 -8.75 -37.19 -14.61
CA GLY A 103 -8.19 -38.49 -15.00
C GLY A 103 -7.34 -38.41 -16.27
N ARG A 104 -6.75 -39.54 -16.71
CA ARG A 104 -5.85 -39.65 -17.87
C ARG A 104 -6.49 -39.30 -19.23
N VAL A 105 -7.75 -38.88 -19.26
CA VAL A 105 -8.56 -38.70 -20.47
C VAL A 105 -8.50 -37.27 -21.02
N ALA A 106 -8.06 -36.29 -20.22
CA ALA A 106 -7.79 -34.96 -20.74
C ALA A 106 -6.57 -35.00 -21.68
N THR A 107 -6.78 -34.80 -22.98
CA THR A 107 -5.68 -34.61 -23.93
C THR A 107 -4.87 -33.37 -23.52
N ARG A 108 -3.54 -33.42 -23.74
CA ARG A 108 -2.58 -32.37 -23.37
C ARG A 108 -3.05 -30.95 -23.75
N ALA A 109 -3.72 -30.83 -24.90
CA ALA A 109 -4.28 -29.58 -25.41
C ALA A 109 -5.40 -29.00 -24.53
N TYR A 110 -6.27 -29.81 -23.94
CA TYR A 110 -7.35 -29.33 -23.06
C TYR A 110 -6.83 -28.73 -21.75
N VAL A 111 -5.77 -29.32 -21.18
CA VAL A 111 -5.14 -28.79 -19.96
C VAL A 111 -4.46 -27.45 -20.25
N GLU A 112 -3.82 -27.30 -21.42
CA GLU A 112 -3.22 -26.03 -21.84
C GLU A 112 -4.28 -24.96 -22.13
N LEU A 113 -5.40 -25.35 -22.75
CA LEU A 113 -6.52 -24.44 -23.05
C LEU A 113 -7.24 -23.97 -21.77
N LEU A 114 -7.38 -24.83 -20.75
CA LEU A 114 -7.94 -24.46 -19.44
C LEU A 114 -6.94 -23.71 -18.55
N ALA A 115 -5.64 -23.88 -18.75
CA ALA A 115 -4.62 -23.13 -18.02
C ALA A 115 -4.59 -21.65 -18.42
N LEU A 116 -4.91 -21.32 -19.67
CA LEU A 116 -4.98 -19.95 -20.19
C LEU A 116 -5.94 -19.03 -19.38
N PRO A 117 -7.24 -19.35 -19.20
CA PRO A 117 -8.14 -18.48 -18.44
C PRO A 117 -7.73 -18.35 -16.97
N ILE A 118 -7.21 -19.42 -16.36
CA ILE A 118 -6.68 -19.38 -14.99
C ILE A 118 -5.48 -18.43 -14.90
N PHE A 119 -4.56 -18.53 -15.85
CA PHE A 119 -3.41 -17.64 -15.96
C PHE A 119 -3.86 -16.18 -16.16
N ILE A 120 -4.82 -15.91 -17.04
CA ILE A 120 -5.39 -14.58 -17.25
C ILE A 120 -5.99 -14.04 -15.95
N ILE A 121 -6.78 -14.84 -15.21
CA ILE A 121 -7.37 -14.44 -13.94
C ILE A 121 -6.28 -14.07 -12.92
N PHE A 122 -5.24 -14.90 -12.76
CA PHE A 122 -4.15 -14.58 -11.84
C PHE A 122 -3.37 -13.33 -12.25
N ASN A 123 -3.14 -13.12 -13.55
CA ASN A 123 -2.52 -11.89 -14.05
C ASN A 123 -3.39 -10.67 -13.79
N ILE A 124 -4.70 -10.75 -14.03
CA ILE A 124 -5.62 -9.65 -13.72
C ILE A 124 -5.60 -9.33 -12.22
N ILE A 125 -5.65 -10.34 -11.36
CA ILE A 125 -5.59 -10.15 -9.90
C ILE A 125 -4.26 -9.53 -9.49
N GLY A 126 -3.15 -10.05 -10.00
CA GLY A 126 -1.80 -9.56 -9.73
C GLY A 126 -1.58 -8.12 -10.20
N MET A 127 -2.00 -7.80 -11.43
CA MET A 127 -1.95 -6.44 -11.97
C MET A 127 -2.81 -5.48 -11.14
N ARG A 128 -4.06 -5.86 -10.80
CA ARG A 128 -4.92 -5.03 -9.93
C ARG A 128 -4.29 -4.77 -8.57
N TYR A 129 -3.69 -5.79 -7.96
CA TYR A 129 -2.99 -5.62 -6.69
C TYR A 129 -1.78 -4.69 -6.81
N THR A 130 -0.94 -4.90 -7.82
CA THR A 130 0.27 -4.09 -8.05
C THR A 130 -0.07 -2.65 -8.40
N MET A 131 -1.06 -2.41 -9.26
CA MET A 131 -1.55 -1.07 -9.59
C MET A 131 -2.14 -0.35 -8.37
N SER A 132 -2.88 -1.05 -7.51
CA SER A 132 -3.39 -0.47 -6.27
C SER A 132 -2.26 -0.04 -5.31
N GLU A 133 -1.21 -0.85 -5.18
CA GLU A 133 -0.02 -0.53 -4.38
C GLU A 133 0.75 0.65 -4.99
N MET A 134 0.92 0.68 -6.31
CA MET A 134 1.59 1.77 -7.00
C MET A 134 0.83 3.08 -6.88
N ARG A 135 -0.48 3.07 -7.11
CA ARG A 135 -1.33 4.25 -6.92
C ARG A 135 -1.22 4.79 -5.50
N SER A 136 -1.26 3.91 -4.50
CA SER A 136 -1.10 4.28 -3.09
C SER A 136 0.23 5.00 -2.81
N ARG A 137 1.32 4.61 -3.48
CA ARG A 137 2.64 5.25 -3.34
C ARG A 137 2.77 6.54 -4.13
N LEU A 138 2.31 6.55 -5.38
CA LEU A 138 2.35 7.72 -6.26
C LEU A 138 1.46 8.84 -5.72
N VAL A 139 0.19 8.53 -5.47
CA VAL A 139 -0.76 9.52 -4.98
C VAL A 139 -0.44 9.88 -3.53
N GLY A 140 0.09 8.93 -2.76
CA GLY A 140 0.68 9.22 -1.45
C GLY A 140 1.79 10.26 -1.49
N HIS A 141 2.67 10.22 -2.49
CA HIS A 141 3.73 11.22 -2.68
C HIS A 141 3.15 12.63 -2.84
N GLU A 142 2.12 12.78 -3.66
CA GLU A 142 1.47 14.07 -3.97
C GLU A 142 0.52 14.55 -2.87
N LEU A 143 -0.19 13.64 -2.19
CA LEU A 143 -1.16 13.97 -1.14
C LEU A 143 -0.52 14.20 0.23
N THR A 144 0.63 13.59 0.54
CA THR A 144 1.26 13.74 1.87
C THR A 144 1.50 15.21 2.26
N PRO A 145 2.05 16.08 1.39
CA PRO A 145 2.21 17.51 1.72
C PRO A 145 0.87 18.22 1.94
N LYS A 146 -0.16 17.90 1.15
CA LYS A 146 -1.51 18.47 1.30
C LYS A 146 -2.15 18.04 2.62
N LEU A 147 -2.01 16.76 2.96
CA LEU A 147 -2.48 16.17 4.22
C LEU A 147 -1.83 16.84 5.44
N ILE A 148 -0.52 17.08 5.39
CA ILE A 148 0.19 17.78 6.46
C ILE A 148 -0.29 19.22 6.59
N LYS A 149 -0.40 19.95 5.49
CA LYS A 149 -0.88 21.34 5.49
C LYS A 149 -2.30 21.48 6.06
N GLN A 150 -3.19 20.52 5.78
CA GLN A 150 -4.55 20.55 6.31
C GLN A 150 -4.65 20.13 7.77
N THR A 151 -3.85 19.15 8.18
CA THR A 151 -3.90 18.65 9.56
C THR A 151 -3.19 19.62 10.51
N PHE A 152 -2.11 20.25 10.03
CA PHE A 152 -1.25 21.18 10.78
C PHE A 152 -1.13 22.50 10.01
N PRO A 153 -2.21 23.29 9.90
CA PRO A 153 -2.17 24.59 9.23
C PRO A 153 -1.18 25.57 9.87
N GLU A 154 -0.91 25.43 11.17
CA GLU A 154 0.09 26.17 11.93
C GLU A 154 1.56 25.82 11.58
N GLY A 155 1.76 24.79 10.76
CA GLY A 155 3.08 24.24 10.43
C GLY A 155 3.59 23.23 11.47
N LEU A 156 4.49 22.35 11.05
CA LEU A 156 5.03 21.27 11.89
C LEU A 156 5.88 21.75 13.07
N GLU A 157 6.43 22.97 13.02
CA GLU A 157 7.22 23.56 14.09
C GLU A 157 6.36 24.13 15.22
N SER A 158 5.14 24.55 14.90
CA SER A 158 4.22 25.21 15.84
C SER A 158 3.23 24.25 16.50
N ILE A 159 3.28 22.94 16.19
CA ILE A 159 2.36 21.97 16.77
C ILE A 159 2.60 21.78 18.26
N THR A 160 1.53 21.51 19.01
CA THR A 160 1.66 21.20 20.44
C THR A 160 2.49 19.93 20.63
N PRO A 161 3.34 19.84 21.68
CA PRO A 161 4.10 18.63 21.97
C PRO A 161 3.21 17.39 22.15
N GLY A 162 2.01 17.57 22.72
CA GLY A 162 1.00 16.51 22.86
C GLY A 162 0.47 16.00 21.52
N LEU A 163 0.24 16.88 20.55
CA LEU A 163 -0.17 16.50 19.19
C LEU A 163 0.95 15.78 18.44
N LYS A 164 2.19 16.30 18.50
CA LYS A 164 3.37 15.65 17.90
C LYS A 164 3.50 14.22 18.42
N ARG A 165 3.40 14.05 19.74
CA ARG A 165 3.41 12.75 20.42
C ARG A 165 2.28 11.84 19.95
N ALA A 166 1.03 12.30 19.95
CA ALA A 166 -0.12 11.47 19.57
C ALA A 166 -0.02 10.96 18.11
N VAL A 167 0.50 11.79 17.21
CA VAL A 167 0.75 11.43 15.81
C VAL A 167 1.84 10.37 15.70
N LEU A 168 3.00 10.61 16.31
CA LEU A 168 4.16 9.71 16.23
C LEU A 168 3.91 8.36 16.93
N GLU A 169 3.27 8.36 18.10
CA GLU A 169 2.83 7.11 18.76
C GLU A 169 1.85 6.33 17.89
N GLY A 170 0.88 7.02 17.27
CA GLY A 170 -0.09 6.39 16.37
C GLY A 170 0.54 5.80 15.11
N ILE A 171 1.51 6.49 14.50
CA ILE A 171 2.28 5.98 13.34
C ILE A 171 3.13 4.78 13.77
N SER A 172 3.81 4.86 14.92
CA SER A 172 4.62 3.75 15.44
C SER A 172 3.77 2.52 15.71
N GLU A 173 2.64 2.67 16.41
CA GLU A 173 1.72 1.56 16.69
C GLU A 173 1.20 0.93 15.38
N ARG A 174 0.89 1.75 14.38
CA ARG A 174 0.51 1.31 13.03
C ARG A 174 1.59 0.46 12.38
N ILE A 175 2.81 0.97 12.32
CA ILE A 175 3.94 0.31 11.65
C ILE A 175 4.20 -1.04 12.30
N THR A 176 4.21 -1.11 13.64
CA THR A 176 4.46 -2.35 14.38
C THR A 176 3.29 -3.33 14.24
N ALA A 177 2.04 -2.85 14.15
CA ALA A 177 0.88 -3.70 13.88
C ALA A 177 0.89 -4.27 12.45
N ALA A 178 1.23 -3.43 11.46
CA ALA A 178 1.33 -3.81 10.05
C ALA A 178 2.57 -4.69 9.76
N ARG A 179 3.62 -4.54 10.56
CA ARG A 179 4.94 -5.18 10.41
C ARG A 179 5.66 -4.79 9.13
N TYR A 180 5.43 -3.55 8.70
CA TYR A 180 5.91 -2.97 7.47
C TYR A 180 5.78 -1.44 7.55
N LEU A 181 6.83 -0.71 7.15
CA LEU A 181 6.74 0.72 6.90
C LEU A 181 6.33 0.94 5.45
N HIS A 182 5.19 1.57 5.24
CA HIS A 182 4.78 2.02 3.93
C HIS A 182 5.58 3.28 3.51
N PRO A 183 5.94 3.47 2.22
CA PRO A 183 6.67 4.66 1.76
C PRO A 183 6.07 6.00 2.22
N ASN A 184 4.74 6.13 2.20
CA ASN A 184 4.06 7.35 2.69
C ASN A 184 4.30 7.60 4.19
N GLN A 185 4.41 6.53 5.00
CA GLN A 185 4.71 6.66 6.43
C GLN A 185 6.17 7.07 6.64
N ILE A 186 7.10 6.53 5.85
CA ILE A 186 8.52 6.92 5.86
C ILE A 186 8.63 8.42 5.59
N ARG A 187 7.97 8.92 4.53
CA ARG A 187 7.99 10.33 4.19
C ARG A 187 7.40 11.23 5.27
N VAL A 188 6.32 10.81 5.92
CA VAL A 188 5.79 11.57 7.07
C VAL A 188 6.81 11.59 8.19
N LEU A 189 7.42 10.46 8.54
CA LEU A 189 8.44 10.39 9.58
C LEU A 189 9.69 11.22 9.26
N GLU A 190 10.08 11.35 7.99
CA GLU A 190 11.16 12.24 7.56
C GLU A 190 10.86 13.72 7.83
N LEU A 191 9.58 14.12 7.78
CA LEU A 191 9.15 15.49 8.01
C LEU A 191 9.01 15.82 9.50
N PHE A 192 8.71 14.81 10.33
CA PHE A 192 8.69 14.94 11.78
C PHE A 192 10.09 14.65 12.32
N ASP A 193 10.92 15.70 12.44
CA ASP A 193 12.28 15.58 12.99
C ASP A 193 12.29 14.84 14.34
N GLY A 194 13.30 13.99 14.53
CA GLY A 194 13.28 12.77 15.35
C GLY A 194 13.22 12.97 16.87
N ASP A 195 13.18 14.21 17.35
CA ASP A 195 13.10 14.54 18.78
C ASP A 195 11.69 15.00 19.16
N TRP A 196 11.08 14.33 20.14
CA TRP A 196 9.75 14.65 20.64
C TRP A 196 9.59 14.21 22.08
N ASP A 197 8.87 15.02 22.85
CA ASP A 197 8.67 14.77 24.27
C ASP A 197 7.72 13.59 24.52
N HIS A 198 8.30 12.45 24.93
CA HIS A 198 7.56 11.25 25.31
C HIS A 198 6.68 11.41 26.55
N ASN A 199 6.85 12.49 27.33
CA ASN A 199 6.07 12.77 28.53
C ASN A 199 5.01 13.86 28.30
N ALA A 200 4.92 14.44 27.11
CA ALA A 200 3.95 15.48 26.80
C ALA A 200 2.52 15.00 27.03
N THR A 201 1.70 15.82 27.69
CA THR A 201 0.30 15.50 27.95
C THR A 201 -0.52 15.61 26.66
N ILE A 202 -1.24 14.55 26.30
CA ILE A 202 -2.09 14.53 25.10
C ILE A 202 -3.48 15.03 25.47
N SER A 203 -3.90 16.18 24.93
CA SER A 203 -5.27 16.66 25.09
C SER A 203 -6.25 15.85 24.24
N SER A 204 -7.54 15.87 24.59
CA SER A 204 -8.58 15.20 23.80
C SER A 204 -8.71 15.77 22.39
N THR A 205 -8.45 17.07 22.22
CA THR A 205 -8.41 17.76 20.93
C THR A 205 -7.20 17.32 20.10
N ASP A 206 -6.02 17.21 20.72
CA ASP A 206 -4.82 16.72 20.04
C ASP A 206 -5.01 15.27 19.57
N GLN A 207 -5.58 14.42 20.43
CA GLN A 207 -5.85 13.03 20.08
C GLN A 207 -6.82 12.91 18.89
N ARG A 208 -7.86 13.75 18.83
CA ARG A 208 -8.80 13.76 17.70
C ARG A 208 -8.14 14.22 16.40
N ARG A 209 -7.33 15.28 16.45
CA ARG A 209 -6.55 15.74 15.27
C ARG A 209 -5.59 14.65 14.78
N ALA A 210 -4.84 14.04 15.69
CA ALA A 210 -3.95 12.92 15.39
C ALA A 210 -4.71 11.72 14.79
N ASP A 211 -5.87 11.37 15.34
CA ASP A 211 -6.69 10.27 14.85
C ASP A 211 -7.16 10.50 13.40
N ARG A 212 -7.58 11.73 13.04
CA ARG A 212 -7.96 12.09 11.66
C ARG A 212 -6.79 11.89 10.70
N PHE A 213 -5.62 12.41 11.08
CA PHE A 213 -4.39 12.26 10.32
C PHE A 213 -4.02 10.79 10.10
N ILE A 214 -4.09 9.97 11.16
CA ILE A 214 -3.78 8.54 11.09
C ILE A 214 -4.76 7.80 10.19
N VAL A 215 -6.05 8.14 10.21
CA VAL A 215 -7.06 7.56 9.30
C VAL A 215 -6.76 7.93 7.86
N ALA A 216 -6.42 9.18 7.59
CA ALA A 216 -6.11 9.64 6.25
C ALA A 216 -4.82 9.03 5.70
N LEU A 217 -3.74 9.06 6.47
CA LEU A 217 -2.47 8.42 6.11
C LEU A 217 -2.65 6.92 5.85
N SER A 218 -3.52 6.27 6.63
CA SER A 218 -3.90 4.88 6.41
C SER A 218 -4.66 4.66 5.11
N ALA A 219 -5.63 5.52 4.80
CA ALA A 219 -6.38 5.43 3.56
C ALA A 219 -5.47 5.61 2.33
N MET A 220 -4.46 6.48 2.44
CA MET A 220 -3.43 6.66 1.40
C MET A 220 -2.48 5.48 1.29
N SER A 221 -2.18 4.76 2.37
CA SER A 221 -1.19 3.67 2.41
C SER A 221 -1.75 2.28 2.03
N GLY A 222 -2.96 2.24 1.47
CA GLY A 222 -3.57 1.03 0.94
C GLY A 222 -4.35 0.20 1.98
N LYS A 223 -4.49 -1.10 1.71
CA LYS A 223 -5.38 -1.96 2.52
C LYS A 223 -4.79 -2.24 3.90
N ASP A 224 -5.56 -1.89 4.93
CA ASP A 224 -5.26 -2.25 6.30
C ASP A 224 -5.08 -3.76 6.49
N SER A 225 -3.97 -4.14 7.11
CA SER A 225 -3.80 -5.52 7.54
C SER A 225 -4.90 -5.91 8.53
N ARG A 226 -5.23 -7.21 8.60
CA ARG A 226 -6.18 -7.71 9.62
C ARG A 226 -5.79 -7.30 11.05
N ARG A 227 -4.50 -7.09 11.30
CA ARG A 227 -3.95 -6.70 12.62
C ARG A 227 -4.23 -5.23 12.96
N CYS A 228 -4.32 -4.36 11.96
CA CYS A 228 -4.67 -2.94 12.15
C CYS A 228 -6.15 -2.74 12.52
N LYS A 229 -7.02 -3.76 12.36
CA LYS A 229 -8.45 -3.65 12.64
C LYS A 229 -8.77 -3.25 14.09
N LYS A 230 -7.99 -3.72 15.07
CA LYS A 230 -8.22 -3.38 16.49
C LYS A 230 -8.02 -1.89 16.73
N MET A 231 -6.91 -1.36 16.23
CA MET A 231 -6.57 0.06 16.32
C MET A 231 -7.57 0.94 15.55
N ASN A 232 -7.97 0.53 14.35
CA ASN A 232 -9.04 1.20 13.60
C ASN A 232 -10.36 1.25 14.37
N LYS A 233 -10.69 0.19 15.12
CA LYS A 233 -11.89 0.17 15.97
C LYS A 233 -11.76 1.20 17.09
N SER A 234 -10.62 1.28 17.76
CA SER A 234 -10.37 2.29 18.81
C SER A 234 -10.46 3.72 18.28
N ILE A 235 -9.82 4.00 17.14
CA ILE A 235 -9.88 5.30 16.47
C ILE A 235 -11.33 5.63 16.07
N SER A 236 -12.06 4.65 15.52
CA SER A 236 -13.46 4.87 15.14
C SER A 236 -14.39 5.12 16.32
N ILE A 237 -14.08 4.60 17.50
CA ILE A 237 -14.82 4.90 18.74
C ILE A 237 -14.53 6.35 19.17
N ARG A 238 -13.28 6.82 19.09
CA ARG A 238 -12.90 8.18 19.50
C ARG A 238 -13.35 9.27 18.54
N LEU A 239 -13.25 9.05 17.23
CA LEU A 239 -13.68 10.01 16.20
C LEU A 239 -15.17 9.93 15.86
N GLY A 240 -15.78 8.76 16.03
CA GLY A 240 -17.10 8.45 15.48
C GLY A 240 -17.03 7.85 14.07
N LYS A 241 -17.97 6.96 13.75
CA LYS A 241 -17.99 6.24 12.47
C LYS A 241 -18.20 7.15 11.27
N GLN A 242 -19.00 8.20 11.42
CA GLN A 242 -19.29 9.17 10.36
C GLN A 242 -18.02 9.93 9.97
N GLU A 243 -17.28 10.45 10.96
CA GLU A 243 -16.03 11.18 10.73
C GLU A 243 -14.98 10.31 10.03
N VAL A 244 -14.82 9.06 10.49
CA VAL A 244 -13.90 8.12 9.85
C VAL A 244 -14.30 7.81 8.41
N ALA A 245 -15.60 7.69 8.12
CA ALA A 245 -16.08 7.47 6.76
C ALA A 245 -15.84 8.68 5.86
N MET A 246 -16.07 9.90 6.36
CA MET A 246 -15.82 11.14 5.62
C MET A 246 -14.35 11.28 5.25
N VAL A 247 -13.42 11.17 6.23
CA VAL A 247 -11.98 11.27 5.97
C VAL A 247 -11.51 10.20 4.96
N LYS A 248 -12.04 8.97 5.06
CA LYS A 248 -11.71 7.92 4.09
C LYS A 248 -12.22 8.22 2.69
N ASN A 249 -13.42 8.76 2.57
CA ASN A 249 -14.01 9.13 1.28
C ASN A 249 -13.28 10.32 0.66
N GLU A 250 -12.87 11.32 1.44
CA GLU A 250 -12.05 12.45 0.97
C GLU A 250 -10.74 11.97 0.36
N ILE A 251 -10.03 11.08 1.06
CA ILE A 251 -8.79 10.50 0.56
C ILE A 251 -9.04 9.60 -0.65
N PHE A 252 -10.13 8.85 -0.67
CA PHE A 252 -10.50 8.04 -1.83
C PHE A 252 -10.78 8.90 -3.06
N ASP A 253 -11.59 9.95 -2.91
CA ASP A 253 -11.93 10.89 -3.98
C ASP A 253 -10.67 11.59 -4.49
N ALA A 254 -9.75 11.96 -3.59
CA ALA A 254 -8.46 12.55 -3.94
C ALA A 254 -7.53 11.56 -4.67
N ILE A 255 -7.52 10.28 -4.28
CA ILE A 255 -6.74 9.23 -4.96
C ILE A 255 -7.23 8.97 -6.38
N HIS A 256 -8.52 9.16 -6.60
CA HIS A 256 -9.19 8.89 -7.88
C HIS A 256 -9.43 10.15 -8.71
N ASP A 257 -8.82 11.28 -8.35
CA ASP A 257 -8.99 12.59 -9.01
C ASP A 257 -10.48 12.99 -9.18
N LEU A 258 -11.36 12.53 -8.26
CA LEU A 258 -12.80 12.79 -8.32
C LEU A 258 -13.17 14.14 -7.71
N LYS A 259 -12.46 14.53 -6.64
CA LYS A 259 -12.65 15.81 -5.94
C LYS A 259 -11.32 16.31 -5.36
N GLU A 260 -11.19 17.62 -5.28
CA GLU A 260 -10.05 18.25 -4.61
C GLU A 260 -10.10 18.00 -3.10
N PHE A 261 -8.92 17.73 -2.55
CA PHE A 261 -8.74 17.50 -1.12
C PHE A 261 -8.52 18.85 -0.44
N ASP A 262 -9.61 19.53 -0.07
CA ASP A 262 -9.59 20.93 0.43
C ASP A 262 -10.39 21.18 1.73
N ARG A 263 -11.00 20.15 2.33
CA ARG A 263 -11.77 20.33 3.56
C ARG A 263 -10.86 20.60 4.76
N GLU A 264 -11.03 21.74 5.42
CA GLU A 264 -10.32 22.04 6.67
C GLU A 264 -10.78 21.13 7.81
N TRP A 265 -9.82 20.59 8.57
CA TRP A 265 -10.08 19.74 9.73
C TRP A 265 -9.91 20.54 11.02
N SER A 266 -10.91 21.35 11.35
CA SER A 266 -11.00 22.01 12.66
C SER A 266 -11.35 21.06 13.81
#